data_AF-A0A2E0V103-F1
#
_entry.id   AF-A0A2E0V103-F1
#
_cell.length_a   1.000
_cell.length_b   1.000
_cell.length_c   1.000
_cell.angle_alpha   90.00
_cell.angle_beta   90.00
_cell.angle_gamma   90.00
#
_symmetry.space_group_name_H-M   'P 1'
#
loop_
_entity.id
_entity.type
_entity.pdbx_description
1 polymer ?
#
loop_
_entity_poly.entity_id
_entity_poly.type
_entity_poly.pdbx_seq_one_letter_code
_entity_poly.pdbx_strand_id
1 'polypeptide(L)'
;MYQQLHQWMLDWSNTTIYLPDGLLEKEWSWQGYEEGVRLAFFRVMEELRWMESVVVQQQSYQGHIVGAVQSVLMAYHQAYWDLRMVYAGVDEKLIDRSPGKDTWSLRDVLYHVLETEWAFYGLFRYTFQFAGTAPEWPRGNIPREFMNHHFEQDGRFHESVFDGDLSTMLGFYDHLHIRIMEGLKDLPDGSLAEMIEFWEPQPMPARFRLIRFESHLRQHTIQAERTLDEQAVKTSEIKYLLRAAAAAFASLEARLIFYPLENTDLLLKRFDQLQKFTDVIQTAWEQ
;
A
#
# COMPACT_ATOMS: atom_id res chain seq x y z
N MET A 1 -13.12 11.02 4.97
CA MET A 1 -11.81 11.54 4.52
C MET A 1 -10.90 10.48 3.93
N TYR A 2 -10.50 9.41 4.64
CA TYR A 2 -9.45 8.48 4.14
C TYR A 2 -9.74 7.90 2.75
N GLN A 3 -10.97 7.43 2.50
CA GLN A 3 -11.37 6.87 1.19
C GLN A 3 -11.26 7.89 0.05
N GLN A 4 -11.57 9.16 0.32
CA GLN A 4 -11.46 10.24 -0.66
C GLN A 4 -9.98 10.54 -0.98
N LEU A 5 -9.13 10.56 0.05
CA LEU A 5 -7.68 10.71 -0.09
C LEU A 5 -7.04 9.53 -0.82
N HIS A 6 -7.47 8.30 -0.51
CA HIS A 6 -7.07 7.08 -1.21
C HIS A 6 -7.37 7.18 -2.71
N GLN A 7 -8.63 7.45 -3.05
CA GLN A 7 -9.06 7.56 -4.43
C GLN A 7 -8.32 8.70 -5.16
N TRP A 8 -8.13 9.85 -4.50
CA TRP A 8 -7.33 10.94 -5.06
C TRP A 8 -5.90 10.52 -5.38
N MET A 9 -5.22 9.80 -4.49
CA MET A 9 -3.84 9.35 -4.73
C MET A 9 -3.79 8.35 -5.90
N LEU A 10 -4.76 7.44 -5.99
CA LEU A 10 -4.88 6.51 -7.13
C LEU A 10 -5.12 7.27 -8.44
N ASP A 11 -6.10 8.16 -8.49
CA ASP A 11 -6.44 8.92 -9.69
C ASP A 11 -5.27 9.81 -10.14
N TRP A 12 -4.65 10.51 -9.19
CA TRP A 12 -3.51 11.38 -9.47
C TRP A 12 -2.31 10.59 -9.98
N SER A 13 -1.94 9.47 -9.33
CA SER A 13 -0.81 8.65 -9.77
C SER A 13 -1.08 7.97 -11.12
N ASN A 14 -2.28 7.40 -11.33
CA ASN A 14 -2.65 6.72 -12.58
C ASN A 14 -2.70 7.66 -13.79
N THR A 15 -2.94 8.96 -13.58
CA THR A 15 -2.90 9.96 -14.67
C THR A 15 -1.51 10.54 -14.85
N THR A 16 -0.83 10.87 -13.77
CA THR A 16 0.44 11.60 -13.80
C THR A 16 1.62 10.73 -14.22
N ILE A 17 1.58 9.42 -13.96
CA ILE A 17 2.70 8.49 -14.24
C ILE A 17 3.10 8.43 -15.72
N TYR A 18 2.18 8.75 -16.63
CA TYR A 18 2.40 8.69 -18.08
C TYR A 18 2.91 10.00 -18.69
N LEU A 19 3.03 11.06 -17.88
CA LEU A 19 3.51 12.35 -18.36
C LEU A 19 5.01 12.27 -18.66
N PRO A 20 5.52 13.05 -19.65
CA PRO A 20 6.93 13.07 -19.97
C PRO A 20 7.71 13.94 -18.99
N ASP A 21 8.95 13.55 -18.65
CA ASP A 21 9.81 14.33 -17.73
C ASP A 21 10.09 15.75 -18.24
N GLY A 22 10.03 16.00 -19.55
CA GLY A 22 10.15 17.36 -20.10
C GLY A 22 9.06 18.33 -19.60
N LEU A 23 7.94 17.82 -19.08
CA LEU A 23 6.92 18.63 -18.42
C LEU A 23 7.45 19.33 -17.17
N LEU A 24 8.39 18.71 -16.46
CA LEU A 24 8.89 19.20 -15.17
C LEU A 24 9.59 20.55 -15.27
N GLU A 25 10.11 20.88 -16.46
CA GLU A 25 10.80 22.15 -16.76
C GLU A 25 9.86 23.26 -17.25
N LYS A 26 8.55 22.98 -17.45
CA LYS A 26 7.62 24.04 -17.85
C LYS A 26 7.57 25.13 -16.79
N GLU A 27 7.52 26.38 -17.26
CA GLU A 27 7.51 27.55 -16.39
C GLU A 27 6.31 27.50 -15.43
N TRP A 28 6.62 27.47 -14.15
CA TRP A 28 5.68 27.62 -13.07
C TRP A 28 6.41 28.15 -11.85
N SER A 29 5.78 29.10 -11.17
CA SER A 29 6.33 29.70 -9.96
C SER A 29 5.37 29.50 -8.81
N TRP A 30 5.89 29.07 -7.67
CA TRP A 30 5.14 29.06 -6.43
C TRP A 30 5.64 30.19 -5.53
N GLN A 31 4.84 31.24 -5.43
CA GLN A 31 5.26 32.48 -4.78
C GLN A 31 6.55 33.00 -5.43
N GLY A 32 7.66 33.05 -4.69
CA GLY A 32 8.97 33.48 -5.20
C GLY A 32 9.90 32.36 -5.67
N TYR A 33 9.44 31.10 -5.71
CA TYR A 33 10.24 29.96 -6.14
C TYR A 33 9.97 29.64 -7.61
N GLU A 34 11.01 29.63 -8.44
CA GLU A 34 10.96 29.45 -9.90
C GLU A 34 11.68 28.17 -10.32
N GLU A 35 11.17 27.01 -9.91
CA GLU A 35 11.77 25.69 -10.18
C GLU A 35 10.92 24.82 -11.14
N GLY A 36 9.99 25.46 -11.86
CA GLY A 36 9.11 24.81 -12.83
C GLY A 36 8.06 23.90 -12.19
N VAL A 37 7.32 23.16 -13.02
CA VAL A 37 6.25 22.24 -12.59
C VAL A 37 6.76 21.15 -11.63
N ARG A 38 8.05 20.80 -11.69
CA ARG A 38 8.69 19.91 -10.70
C ARG A 38 8.35 20.29 -9.26
N LEU A 39 8.35 21.60 -8.97
CA LEU A 39 8.10 22.10 -7.62
C LEU A 39 6.69 21.77 -7.11
N ALA A 40 5.71 21.58 -8.01
CA ALA A 40 4.35 21.22 -7.63
C ALA A 40 4.28 19.87 -6.93
N PHE A 41 5.08 18.87 -7.34
CA PHE A 41 5.16 17.57 -6.67
C PHE A 41 5.66 17.72 -5.22
N PHE A 42 6.67 18.57 -5.00
CA PHE A 42 7.16 18.88 -3.66
C PHE A 42 6.11 19.63 -2.82
N ARG A 43 5.28 20.49 -3.44
CA ARG A 43 4.16 21.12 -2.73
C ARG A 43 3.12 20.10 -2.29
N VAL A 44 2.81 19.11 -3.13
CA VAL A 44 1.92 17.98 -2.76
C VAL A 44 2.50 17.22 -1.57
N MET A 45 3.78 16.83 -1.63
CA MET A 45 4.45 16.13 -0.53
C MET A 45 4.41 16.90 0.79
N GLU A 46 4.72 18.19 0.77
CA GLU A 46 4.72 19.02 1.97
C GLU A 46 3.32 19.20 2.55
N GLU A 47 2.32 19.36 1.70
CA GLU A 47 0.92 19.46 2.13
C GLU A 47 0.43 18.14 2.75
N LEU A 48 0.80 16.99 2.18
CA LEU A 48 0.53 15.67 2.79
C LEU A 48 1.18 15.53 4.18
N ARG A 49 2.43 15.97 4.34
CA ARG A 49 3.13 15.96 5.64
C ARG A 49 2.47 16.91 6.64
N TRP A 50 2.02 18.06 6.18
CA TRP A 50 1.28 19.00 7.03
C TRP A 50 -0.05 18.41 7.47
N MET A 51 -0.81 17.81 6.55
CA MET A 51 -2.05 17.10 6.87
C MET A 51 -1.82 15.98 7.89
N GLU A 52 -0.75 15.19 7.73
CA GLU A 52 -0.38 14.16 8.72
C GLU A 52 -0.21 14.78 10.11
N SER A 53 0.52 15.89 10.22
CA SER A 53 0.74 16.55 11.51
C SER A 53 -0.56 17.02 12.18
N VAL A 54 -1.52 17.51 11.39
CA VAL A 54 -2.85 17.92 11.86
C VAL A 54 -3.63 16.70 12.35
N VAL A 55 -3.63 15.60 11.58
CA VAL A 55 -4.28 14.35 11.95
C VAL A 55 -3.71 13.80 13.25
N VAL A 56 -2.38 13.74 13.39
CA VAL A 56 -1.69 13.30 14.61
C VAL A 56 -2.14 14.13 15.81
N GLN A 57 -2.14 15.46 15.66
CA GLN A 57 -2.53 16.35 16.75
C GLN A 57 -3.99 16.14 17.17
N GLN A 58 -4.91 16.02 16.21
CA GLN A 58 -6.33 15.79 16.48
C GLN A 58 -6.58 14.43 17.14
N GLN A 59 -5.95 13.37 16.63
CA GLN A 59 -6.03 12.04 17.21
C GLN A 59 -5.50 12.02 18.65
N SER A 60 -4.38 12.70 18.91
CA SER A 60 -3.83 12.82 20.25
C SER A 60 -4.78 13.55 21.21
N TYR A 61 -5.48 14.59 20.77
CA TYR A 61 -6.49 15.27 21.60
C TYR A 61 -7.69 14.38 21.92
N GLN A 62 -8.03 13.44 21.04
CA GLN A 62 -9.08 12.43 21.24
C GLN A 62 -8.59 11.23 22.07
N GLY A 63 -7.32 11.22 22.50
CA GLY A 63 -6.74 10.12 23.28
C GLY A 63 -6.36 8.90 22.46
N HIS A 64 -6.34 9.00 21.12
CA HIS A 64 -5.85 7.93 20.26
C HIS A 64 -4.33 7.91 20.25
N ILE A 65 -3.75 6.77 20.63
CA ILE A 65 -2.32 6.54 20.70
C ILE A 65 -1.97 5.38 19.76
N VAL A 66 -0.97 5.58 18.90
CA VAL A 66 -0.43 4.53 18.04
C VAL A 66 0.39 3.57 18.89
N GLY A 67 -0.09 2.32 19.01
CA GLY A 67 0.61 1.23 19.70
C GLY A 67 1.65 0.53 18.83
N ALA A 68 2.20 -0.56 19.35
CA ALA A 68 3.21 -1.36 18.64
C ALA A 68 2.62 -2.04 17.40
N VAL A 69 1.40 -2.57 17.48
CA VAL A 69 0.70 -3.16 16.32
C VAL A 69 0.52 -2.13 15.22
N GLN A 70 -0.05 -0.97 15.53
CA GLN A 70 -0.29 0.08 14.54
C GLN A 70 1.02 0.60 13.95
N SER A 71 2.09 0.70 14.75
CA SER A 71 3.41 1.10 14.25
C SER A 71 3.96 0.14 13.20
N VAL A 72 3.84 -1.17 13.41
CA VAL A 72 4.23 -2.18 12.40
C VAL A 72 3.32 -2.11 11.18
N LEU A 73 2.02 -1.93 11.37
CA LEU A 73 1.07 -1.78 10.26
C LEU A 73 1.32 -0.51 9.43
N MET A 74 1.78 0.59 10.02
CA MET A 74 2.21 1.77 9.26
C MET A 74 3.39 1.46 8.34
N ALA A 75 4.39 0.72 8.84
CA ALA A 75 5.56 0.34 8.05
C ALA A 75 5.17 -0.63 6.92
N TYR A 76 4.28 -1.58 7.21
CA TYR A 76 3.66 -2.45 6.21
C TYR A 76 2.93 -1.66 5.12
N HIS A 77 2.09 -0.69 5.50
CA HIS A 77 1.33 0.13 4.56
C HIS A 77 2.23 1.05 3.71
N GLN A 78 3.35 1.53 4.26
CA GLN A 78 4.39 2.21 3.48
C GLN A 78 5.02 1.28 2.45
N ALA A 79 5.36 0.04 2.82
CA ALA A 79 5.92 -0.94 1.89
C ALA A 79 4.92 -1.35 0.79
N TYR A 80 3.62 -1.38 1.10
CA TYR A 80 2.55 -1.56 0.12
C TYR A 80 2.55 -0.46 -0.94
N TRP A 81 2.55 0.82 -0.52
CA TRP A 81 2.55 1.94 -1.46
C TRP A 81 3.83 1.97 -2.29
N ASP A 82 4.97 1.62 -1.70
CA ASP A 82 6.24 1.53 -2.43
C ASP A 82 6.18 0.46 -3.55
N LEU A 83 5.77 -0.76 -3.21
CA LEU A 83 5.57 -1.83 -4.19
C LEU A 83 4.56 -1.42 -5.26
N ARG A 84 3.41 -0.88 -4.85
CA ARG A 84 2.34 -0.47 -5.76
C ARG A 84 2.83 0.55 -6.78
N MET A 85 3.63 1.52 -6.35
CA MET A 85 4.21 2.52 -7.23
C MET A 85 5.31 1.96 -8.15
N VAL A 86 5.95 0.84 -7.81
CA VAL A 86 6.82 0.11 -8.77
C VAL A 86 6.01 -0.43 -9.94
N TYR A 87 4.81 -0.97 -9.69
CA TYR A 87 3.91 -1.47 -10.75
C TYR A 87 3.16 -0.35 -11.49
N ALA A 88 3.01 0.83 -10.90
CA ALA A 88 2.34 1.95 -11.54
C ALA A 88 2.99 2.31 -12.89
N GLY A 89 2.18 2.38 -13.94
CA GLY A 89 2.60 2.74 -15.31
C GLY A 89 3.45 1.67 -16.02
N VAL A 90 3.54 0.44 -15.50
CA VAL A 90 4.18 -0.67 -16.24
C VAL A 90 3.30 -1.06 -17.43
N ASP A 91 3.90 -1.19 -18.62
CA ASP A 91 3.22 -1.65 -19.83
C ASP A 91 2.80 -3.13 -19.66
N GLU A 92 1.53 -3.43 -19.96
CA GLU A 92 0.97 -4.78 -19.91
C GLU A 92 1.83 -5.80 -20.68
N LYS A 93 2.47 -5.39 -21.77
CA LYS A 93 3.34 -6.28 -22.57
C LYS A 93 4.58 -6.77 -21.82
N LEU A 94 4.93 -6.12 -20.71
CA LEU A 94 6.12 -6.43 -19.91
C LEU A 94 5.80 -7.32 -18.72
N ILE A 95 4.54 -7.40 -18.30
CA ILE A 95 4.17 -8.05 -17.03
C ILE A 95 4.50 -9.55 -17.04
N ASP A 96 4.27 -10.21 -18.17
CA ASP A 96 4.47 -11.65 -18.37
C ASP A 96 5.88 -12.01 -18.86
N ARG A 97 6.71 -11.01 -19.13
CA ARG A 97 8.05 -11.23 -19.67
C ARG A 97 9.01 -11.61 -18.56
N SER A 98 9.35 -12.90 -18.45
CA SER A 98 10.42 -13.30 -17.54
C SER A 98 11.82 -12.88 -18.06
N PRO A 99 12.69 -12.32 -17.21
CA PRO A 99 14.08 -11.98 -17.57
C PRO A 99 14.95 -13.17 -17.99
N GLY A 100 14.61 -14.39 -17.58
CA GLY A 100 15.40 -15.60 -17.75
C GLY A 100 14.64 -16.88 -17.41
N LYS A 101 15.27 -18.03 -17.66
CA LYS A 101 14.60 -19.36 -17.61
C LYS A 101 14.07 -19.76 -16.22
N ASP A 102 14.61 -19.19 -15.15
CA ASP A 102 14.26 -19.52 -13.76
C ASP A 102 13.97 -18.26 -12.91
N THR A 103 13.60 -17.16 -13.56
CA THR A 103 13.20 -15.92 -12.89
C THR A 103 11.69 -15.75 -12.98
N TRP A 104 11.11 -15.12 -11.96
CA TRP A 104 9.70 -14.75 -11.98
C TRP A 104 9.46 -13.52 -12.86
N SER A 105 8.37 -13.56 -13.62
CA SER A 105 7.81 -12.37 -14.27
C SER A 105 7.24 -11.40 -13.21
N LEU A 106 6.85 -10.20 -13.63
CA LEU A 106 6.18 -9.26 -12.72
C LEU A 106 4.81 -9.80 -12.29
N ARG A 107 4.10 -10.52 -13.16
CA ARG A 107 2.83 -11.18 -12.82
C ARG A 107 3.03 -12.23 -11.73
N ASP A 108 4.05 -13.08 -11.88
CA ASP A 108 4.37 -14.12 -10.89
C ASP A 108 4.71 -13.51 -9.52
N VAL A 109 5.47 -12.41 -9.50
CA VAL A 109 5.80 -11.69 -8.26
C VAL A 109 4.53 -11.13 -7.62
N LEU A 110 3.67 -10.44 -8.38
CA LEU A 110 2.45 -9.84 -7.85
C LEU A 110 1.45 -10.91 -7.36
N TYR A 111 1.30 -12.01 -8.11
CA TYR A 111 0.51 -13.17 -7.69
C TYR A 111 0.99 -13.69 -6.33
N HIS A 112 2.30 -13.92 -6.20
CA HIS A 112 2.89 -14.46 -4.97
C HIS A 112 2.72 -13.51 -3.79
N VAL A 113 2.84 -12.20 -4.02
CA VAL A 113 2.59 -11.17 -3.02
C VAL A 113 1.16 -11.26 -2.50
N LEU A 114 0.17 -11.22 -3.40
CA LEU A 114 -1.26 -11.30 -3.08
C LEU A 114 -1.60 -12.56 -2.28
N GLU A 115 -1.14 -13.71 -2.73
CA GLU A 115 -1.38 -14.99 -2.08
C GLU A 115 -0.78 -15.01 -0.66
N THR A 116 0.47 -14.58 -0.52
CA THR A 116 1.20 -14.67 0.75
C THR A 116 0.66 -13.70 1.80
N GLU A 117 0.33 -12.47 1.41
CA GLU A 117 -0.25 -11.49 2.34
C GLU A 117 -1.61 -11.94 2.85
N TRP A 118 -2.45 -12.49 1.96
CA TRP A 118 -3.74 -13.06 2.37
C TRP A 118 -3.54 -14.25 3.30
N ALA A 119 -2.63 -15.18 2.96
CA ALA A 119 -2.31 -16.30 3.83
C ALA A 119 -1.90 -15.83 5.23
N PHE A 120 -0.98 -14.85 5.32
CA PHE A 120 -0.54 -14.28 6.58
C PHE A 120 -1.72 -13.72 7.38
N TYR A 121 -2.63 -12.97 6.74
CA TYR A 121 -3.82 -12.46 7.41
C TYR A 121 -4.74 -13.58 7.90
N GLY A 122 -4.89 -14.65 7.12
CA GLY A 122 -5.54 -15.89 7.54
C GLY A 122 -4.96 -16.48 8.82
N LEU A 123 -3.63 -16.46 8.99
CA LEU A 123 -2.97 -16.94 10.23
C LEU A 123 -3.43 -16.14 11.46
N PHE A 124 -3.49 -14.81 11.34
CA PHE A 124 -3.95 -13.94 12.42
C PHE A 124 -5.42 -14.14 12.72
N ARG A 125 -6.27 -14.17 11.68
CA ARG A 125 -7.70 -14.43 11.84
C ARG A 125 -7.94 -15.76 12.55
N TYR A 126 -7.31 -16.83 12.08
CA TYR A 126 -7.46 -18.12 12.71
C TYR A 126 -7.06 -18.09 14.18
N THR A 127 -5.83 -17.66 14.45
CA THR A 127 -5.24 -17.70 15.80
C THR A 127 -6.04 -16.89 16.81
N PHE A 128 -6.45 -15.67 16.44
CA PHE A 128 -7.05 -14.73 17.39
C PHE A 128 -8.58 -14.72 17.39
N GLN A 129 -9.23 -15.26 16.36
CA GLN A 129 -10.70 -15.19 16.22
C GLN A 129 -11.38 -16.57 16.23
N PHE A 130 -10.73 -17.62 15.73
CA PHE A 130 -11.39 -18.92 15.51
C PHE A 130 -10.79 -20.07 16.34
N ALA A 131 -9.49 -20.05 16.61
CA ALA A 131 -8.81 -21.15 17.30
C ALA A 131 -9.35 -21.37 18.72
N GLY A 132 -9.78 -22.61 18.99
CA GLY A 132 -10.37 -23.03 20.25
C GLY A 132 -11.83 -22.58 20.46
N THR A 133 -12.50 -22.03 19.45
CA THR A 133 -13.92 -21.64 19.55
C THR A 133 -14.89 -22.81 19.36
N ALA A 134 -14.47 -23.85 18.64
CA ALA A 134 -15.23 -25.08 18.40
C ALA A 134 -14.29 -26.29 18.17
N PRO A 135 -14.76 -27.55 18.30
CA PRO A 135 -13.93 -28.74 18.10
C PRO A 135 -13.24 -28.82 16.73
N GLU A 136 -13.89 -28.36 15.66
CA GLU A 136 -13.37 -28.29 14.29
C GLU A 136 -12.31 -27.21 14.08
N TRP A 137 -12.18 -26.28 15.04
CA TRP A 137 -11.18 -25.21 15.03
C TRP A 137 -10.26 -25.35 16.25
N PRO A 138 -9.37 -26.37 16.28
CA PRO A 138 -8.48 -26.57 17.41
C PRO A 138 -7.50 -25.40 17.61
N ARG A 139 -6.82 -25.37 18.75
CA ARG A 139 -5.63 -24.51 18.87
C ARG A 139 -4.44 -25.17 18.17
N GLY A 140 -3.57 -24.35 17.58
CA GLY A 140 -2.37 -24.79 16.87
C GLY A 140 -2.56 -24.76 15.35
N ASN A 141 -2.12 -25.83 14.67
CA ASN A 141 -2.16 -25.94 13.22
C ASN A 141 -3.53 -25.62 12.62
N ILE A 142 -3.50 -24.75 11.61
CA ILE A 142 -4.69 -24.26 10.92
C ILE A 142 -5.26 -25.38 10.04
N PRO A 143 -6.55 -25.74 10.20
CA PRO A 143 -7.21 -26.71 9.34
C PRO A 143 -7.22 -26.22 7.89
N ARG A 144 -7.02 -27.15 6.95
CA ARG A 144 -6.99 -26.83 5.52
C ARG A 144 -8.30 -26.22 5.06
N GLU A 145 -9.41 -26.67 5.62
CA GLU A 145 -10.76 -26.18 5.35
C GLU A 145 -10.91 -24.69 5.70
N PHE A 146 -10.25 -24.23 6.78
CA PHE A 146 -10.21 -22.79 7.09
C PHE A 146 -9.50 -22.02 5.98
N MET A 147 -8.30 -22.45 5.59
CA MET A 147 -7.51 -21.76 4.59
C MET A 147 -8.21 -21.76 3.22
N ASN A 148 -8.81 -22.87 2.81
CA ASN A 148 -9.60 -22.93 1.58
C ASN A 148 -10.77 -21.92 1.61
N HIS A 149 -11.53 -21.89 2.71
CA HIS A 149 -12.61 -20.91 2.86
C HIS A 149 -12.09 -19.47 2.87
N HIS A 150 -10.98 -19.22 3.56
CA HIS A 150 -10.32 -17.93 3.65
C HIS A 150 -9.92 -17.42 2.25
N PHE A 151 -9.33 -18.27 1.40
CA PHE A 151 -8.93 -17.88 0.06
C PHE A 151 -10.11 -17.78 -0.91
N GLU A 152 -10.93 -18.82 -1.01
CA GLU A 152 -11.96 -18.93 -2.04
C GLU A 152 -13.18 -18.06 -1.75
N GLN A 153 -13.67 -18.05 -0.51
CA GLN A 153 -14.91 -17.38 -0.13
C GLN A 153 -14.64 -15.97 0.38
N ASP A 154 -13.79 -15.85 1.40
CA ASP A 154 -13.52 -14.56 2.02
C ASP A 154 -12.67 -13.67 1.11
N GLY A 155 -11.63 -14.25 0.50
CA GLY A 155 -10.67 -13.56 -0.35
C GLY A 155 -11.10 -13.43 -1.81
N ARG A 156 -12.01 -14.30 -2.29
CA ARG A 156 -12.43 -14.37 -3.70
C ARG A 156 -11.25 -14.53 -4.67
N PHE A 157 -10.27 -15.35 -4.30
CA PHE A 157 -9.13 -15.71 -5.14
C PHE A 157 -9.59 -16.61 -6.30
N HIS A 158 -10.11 -15.98 -7.36
CA HIS A 158 -10.50 -16.65 -8.60
C HIS A 158 -9.40 -16.48 -9.64
N GLU A 159 -9.18 -17.50 -10.50
CA GLU A 159 -8.20 -17.47 -11.59
C GLU A 159 -8.32 -16.20 -12.46
N SER A 160 -9.55 -15.74 -12.68
CA SER A 160 -9.84 -14.52 -13.46
C SER A 160 -9.19 -13.24 -12.93
N VAL A 161 -8.85 -13.17 -11.63
CA VAL A 161 -8.11 -12.03 -11.07
C VAL A 161 -6.67 -12.03 -11.57
N PHE A 162 -6.07 -13.21 -11.66
CA PHE A 162 -4.64 -13.40 -11.94
C PHE A 162 -4.34 -13.52 -13.43
N ASP A 163 -5.32 -13.98 -14.22
CA ASP A 163 -5.27 -13.98 -15.68
C ASP A 163 -5.75 -12.63 -16.29
N GLY A 164 -6.21 -11.69 -15.46
CA GLY A 164 -6.66 -10.36 -15.87
C GLY A 164 -5.51 -9.41 -16.23
N ASP A 165 -5.86 -8.18 -16.60
CA ASP A 165 -4.84 -7.13 -16.82
C ASP A 165 -4.19 -6.68 -15.51
N LEU A 166 -3.05 -5.98 -15.60
CA LEU A 166 -2.34 -5.46 -14.43
C LEU A 166 -3.23 -4.59 -13.55
N SER A 167 -4.11 -3.78 -14.16
CA SER A 167 -5.05 -2.91 -13.45
C SER A 167 -6.00 -3.72 -12.55
N THR A 168 -6.49 -4.85 -13.04
CA THR A 168 -7.36 -5.78 -12.30
C THR A 168 -6.62 -6.37 -11.10
N MET A 169 -5.38 -6.85 -11.28
CA MET A 169 -4.58 -7.38 -10.18
C MET A 169 -4.27 -6.31 -9.13
N LEU A 170 -3.92 -5.10 -9.57
CA LEU A 170 -3.63 -3.98 -8.66
C LEU A 170 -4.89 -3.53 -7.90
N GLY A 171 -6.05 -3.44 -8.56
CA GLY A 171 -7.31 -3.13 -7.87
C GLY A 171 -7.69 -4.20 -6.85
N PHE A 172 -7.44 -5.48 -7.17
CA PHE A 172 -7.60 -6.57 -6.19
C PHE A 172 -6.63 -6.42 -5.02
N TYR A 173 -5.38 -6.05 -5.28
CA TYR A 173 -4.38 -5.79 -4.25
C TYR A 173 -4.83 -4.67 -3.30
N ASP A 174 -5.33 -3.57 -3.83
CA ASP A 174 -5.78 -2.41 -3.05
C ASP A 174 -6.89 -2.81 -2.08
N HIS A 175 -7.88 -3.56 -2.57
CA HIS A 175 -8.97 -4.07 -1.74
C HIS A 175 -8.47 -5.04 -0.66
N LEU A 176 -7.58 -5.95 -1.02
CA LEU A 176 -7.01 -6.92 -0.11
C LEU A 176 -6.19 -6.25 0.99
N HIS A 177 -5.30 -5.33 0.63
CA HIS A 177 -4.43 -4.63 1.55
C HIS A 177 -5.23 -3.82 2.58
N ILE A 178 -6.24 -3.06 2.14
CA ILE A 178 -7.12 -2.30 3.06
C ILE A 178 -7.87 -3.24 4.01
N ARG A 179 -8.35 -4.40 3.54
CA ARG A 179 -9.01 -5.40 4.41
C ARG A 179 -8.07 -5.97 5.46
N ILE A 180 -6.80 -6.19 5.12
CA ILE A 180 -5.79 -6.64 6.09
C ILE A 180 -5.53 -5.54 7.13
N MET A 181 -5.35 -4.29 6.68
CA MET A 181 -5.15 -3.14 7.56
C MET A 181 -6.33 -2.96 8.55
N GLU A 182 -7.56 -2.97 8.06
CA GLU A 182 -8.76 -2.87 8.91
C GLU A 182 -8.95 -4.09 9.81
N GLY A 183 -8.57 -5.28 9.35
CA GLY A 183 -8.67 -6.52 10.12
C GLY A 183 -7.67 -6.66 11.26
N LEU A 184 -6.52 -5.99 11.15
CA LEU A 184 -5.42 -6.11 12.11
C LEU A 184 -5.23 -4.87 12.99
N LYS A 185 -5.78 -3.70 12.62
CA LYS A 185 -5.55 -2.44 13.34
C LYS A 185 -5.97 -2.46 14.81
N ASP A 186 -6.92 -3.31 15.19
CA ASP A 186 -7.45 -3.40 16.55
C ASP A 186 -6.86 -4.59 17.33
N LEU A 187 -5.87 -5.29 16.77
CA LEU A 187 -5.15 -6.33 17.49
C LEU A 187 -4.46 -5.70 18.73
N PRO A 188 -4.68 -6.23 19.95
CA PRO A 188 -4.06 -5.69 21.14
C PRO A 188 -2.53 -5.87 21.10
N ASP A 189 -1.78 -4.88 21.57
CA ASP A 189 -0.31 -4.98 21.66
C ASP A 189 0.17 -6.19 22.48
N GLY A 190 -0.62 -6.61 23.48
CA GLY A 190 -0.33 -7.81 24.28
C GLY A 190 -0.29 -9.11 23.46
N SER A 191 -1.04 -9.18 22.36
CA SER A 191 -1.09 -10.36 21.48
C SER A 191 0.18 -10.53 20.64
N LEU A 192 1.05 -9.53 20.55
CA LEU A 192 2.32 -9.61 19.83
C LEU A 192 3.30 -10.66 20.39
N ALA A 193 3.11 -11.09 21.64
CA ALA A 193 3.89 -12.15 22.27
C ALA A 193 3.35 -13.56 22.03
N GLU A 194 2.09 -13.68 21.57
CA GLU A 194 1.45 -14.97 21.34
C GLU A 194 2.11 -15.72 20.19
N MET A 195 2.13 -17.05 20.28
CA MET A 195 2.81 -17.92 19.33
C MET A 195 1.83 -18.37 18.24
N ILE A 196 2.20 -18.13 16.98
CA ILE A 196 1.43 -18.52 15.79
C ILE A 196 2.11 -19.71 15.12
N GLU A 197 1.39 -20.83 15.06
CA GLU A 197 1.76 -22.01 14.28
C GLU A 197 1.51 -21.79 12.79
N PHE A 198 2.39 -22.32 11.95
CA PHE A 198 2.23 -22.32 10.49
C PHE A 198 2.95 -23.56 9.93
N TRP A 199 3.69 -23.47 8.81
CA TRP A 199 4.38 -24.63 8.23
C TRP A 199 5.73 -24.93 8.88
N GLU A 200 6.32 -23.98 9.60
CA GLU A 200 7.63 -24.16 10.25
C GLU A 200 7.55 -25.13 11.45
N PRO A 201 8.64 -25.84 11.77
CA PRO A 201 8.66 -26.80 12.89
C PRO A 201 8.43 -26.17 14.27
N GLN A 202 8.64 -24.86 14.40
CA GLN A 202 8.54 -24.12 15.66
C GLN A 202 7.57 -22.96 15.45
N PRO A 203 6.63 -22.73 16.38
CA PRO A 203 5.75 -21.59 16.28
C PRO A 203 6.54 -20.29 16.47
N MET A 204 6.09 -19.24 15.78
CA MET A 204 6.76 -17.94 15.78
C MET A 204 5.87 -16.90 16.48
N PRO A 205 6.45 -15.95 17.23
CA PRO A 205 5.67 -14.87 17.83
C PRO A 205 4.86 -14.08 16.81
N ALA A 206 3.66 -13.64 17.17
CA ALA A 206 2.79 -12.82 16.32
C ALA A 206 3.51 -11.55 15.84
N ARG A 207 4.36 -10.92 16.67
CA ARG A 207 5.22 -9.81 16.23
C ARG A 207 6.10 -10.15 15.03
N PHE A 208 6.67 -11.34 14.98
CA PHE A 208 7.51 -11.76 13.87
C PHE A 208 6.65 -11.88 12.61
N ARG A 209 5.49 -12.55 12.70
CA ARG A 209 4.55 -12.69 11.58
C ARG A 209 4.02 -11.34 11.08
N LEU A 210 3.74 -10.40 12.00
CA LEU A 210 3.24 -9.08 11.64
C LEU A 210 4.31 -8.28 10.88
N ILE A 211 5.56 -8.29 11.37
CA ILE A 211 6.70 -7.64 10.69
C ILE A 211 7.05 -8.36 9.36
N ARG A 212 6.69 -9.64 9.22
CA ARG A 212 6.91 -10.38 7.97
C ARG A 212 6.10 -9.81 6.81
N PHE A 213 4.94 -9.18 7.03
CA PHE A 213 4.23 -8.44 5.98
C PHE A 213 5.13 -7.37 5.34
N GLU A 214 5.69 -6.46 6.14
CA GLU A 214 6.57 -5.40 5.63
C GLU A 214 7.81 -5.98 4.92
N SER A 215 8.54 -6.87 5.59
CA SER A 215 9.80 -7.40 5.05
C SER A 215 9.59 -8.25 3.79
N HIS A 216 8.44 -8.92 3.65
CA HIS A 216 8.07 -9.64 2.45
C HIS A 216 7.77 -8.68 1.28
N LEU A 217 7.00 -7.62 1.53
CA LEU A 217 6.76 -6.59 0.51
C LEU A 217 8.04 -5.90 0.04
N ARG A 218 8.94 -5.55 0.96
CA ARG A 218 10.24 -4.95 0.59
C ARG A 218 11.08 -5.90 -0.26
N GLN A 219 11.12 -7.18 0.10
CA GLN A 219 11.82 -8.21 -0.68
C GLN A 219 11.29 -8.26 -2.11
N HIS A 220 9.96 -8.28 -2.30
CA HIS A 220 9.36 -8.38 -3.63
C HIS A 220 9.31 -7.05 -4.39
N THR A 221 9.43 -5.91 -3.70
CA THR A 221 9.69 -4.60 -4.32
C THR A 221 11.04 -4.62 -5.01
N ILE A 222 12.10 -5.04 -4.29
CA ILE A 222 13.45 -5.17 -4.85
C ILE A 222 13.46 -6.15 -6.03
N GLN A 223 12.72 -7.27 -5.90
CA GLN A 223 12.61 -8.25 -6.99
C GLN A 223 11.92 -7.65 -8.23
N ALA A 224 10.82 -6.92 -8.07
CA ALA A 224 10.10 -6.28 -9.16
C ALA A 224 10.93 -5.20 -9.86
N GLU A 225 11.63 -4.36 -9.10
CA GLU A 225 12.56 -3.36 -9.65
C GLU A 225 13.68 -4.01 -10.45
N ARG A 226 14.31 -5.06 -9.91
CA ARG A 226 15.34 -5.81 -10.65
C ARG A 226 14.79 -6.40 -11.95
N THR A 227 13.59 -6.96 -11.93
CA THR A 227 12.94 -7.50 -13.14
C THR A 227 12.73 -6.41 -14.18
N LEU A 228 12.29 -5.20 -13.78
CA LEU A 228 12.14 -4.05 -14.68
C LEU A 228 13.49 -3.57 -15.26
N ASP A 229 14.53 -3.54 -14.44
CA ASP A 229 15.89 -3.18 -14.87
C ASP A 229 16.43 -4.18 -15.91
N GLU A 230 16.24 -5.48 -15.67
CA GLU A 230 16.63 -6.56 -16.60
C GLU A 230 15.84 -6.50 -17.92
N GLN A 231 14.61 -5.98 -17.89
CA GLN A 231 13.81 -5.67 -19.06
C GLN A 231 14.19 -4.35 -19.75
N ALA A 232 15.18 -3.62 -19.22
CA ALA A 232 15.65 -2.31 -19.67
C ALA A 232 14.58 -1.21 -19.61
N VAL A 233 13.65 -1.31 -18.67
CA VAL A 233 12.66 -0.27 -18.39
C VAL A 233 13.33 0.86 -17.61
N LYS A 234 13.31 2.08 -18.14
CA LYS A 234 13.83 3.25 -17.43
C LYS A 234 12.74 3.87 -16.57
N THR A 235 13.04 4.10 -15.29
CA THR A 235 12.19 4.87 -14.38
C THR A 235 12.34 6.36 -14.68
N SER A 236 11.22 7.04 -14.92
CA SER A 236 11.15 8.49 -15.15
C SER A 236 11.33 9.30 -13.86
N GLU A 237 11.74 10.56 -13.97
CA GLU A 237 11.79 11.49 -12.83
C GLU A 237 10.40 11.65 -12.19
N ILE A 238 9.35 11.75 -12.99
CA ILE A 238 7.96 11.80 -12.51
C ILE A 238 7.61 10.59 -11.63
N LYS A 239 8.05 9.38 -12.01
CA LYS A 239 7.81 8.18 -11.19
C LYS A 239 8.53 8.26 -9.84
N TYR A 240 9.75 8.80 -9.79
CA TYR A 240 10.45 9.05 -8.52
C TYR A 240 9.71 10.08 -7.64
N LEU A 241 9.22 11.17 -8.23
CA LEU A 241 8.45 12.19 -7.53
C LEU A 241 7.12 11.64 -6.98
N LEU A 242 6.40 10.82 -7.77
CA LEU A 242 5.19 10.15 -7.32
C LEU A 242 5.45 9.15 -6.19
N ARG A 243 6.56 8.39 -6.23
CA ARG A 243 6.97 7.52 -5.13
C ARG A 243 7.26 8.29 -3.85
N ALA A 244 7.91 9.45 -3.95
CA ALA A 244 8.16 10.32 -2.80
C ALA A 244 6.84 10.87 -2.20
N ALA A 245 5.89 11.27 -3.04
CA ALA A 245 4.56 11.66 -2.61
C ALA A 245 3.77 10.50 -1.98
N ALA A 246 3.81 9.31 -2.58
CA ALA A 246 3.19 8.09 -2.05
C ALA A 246 3.72 7.73 -0.65
N ALA A 247 5.03 7.90 -0.41
CA ALA A 247 5.62 7.65 0.90
C ALA A 247 5.12 8.64 1.98
N ALA A 248 4.92 9.92 1.63
CA ALA A 248 4.29 10.89 2.52
C ALA A 248 2.80 10.55 2.75
N PHE A 249 2.10 10.19 1.67
CA PHE A 249 0.70 9.81 1.68
C PHE A 249 0.42 8.59 2.57
N ALA A 250 1.21 7.51 2.44
CA ALA A 250 1.03 6.26 3.19
C ALA A 250 1.00 6.50 4.70
N SER A 251 1.86 7.40 5.20
CA SER A 251 1.90 7.71 6.64
C SER A 251 0.62 8.38 7.13
N LEU A 252 0.09 9.32 6.34
CA LEU A 252 -1.20 9.98 6.58
C LEU A 252 -2.37 9.00 6.47
N GLU A 253 -2.40 8.19 5.41
CA GLU A 253 -3.48 7.25 5.14
C GLU A 253 -3.60 6.19 6.24
N ALA A 254 -2.49 5.55 6.63
CA ALA A 254 -2.50 4.55 7.70
C ALA A 254 -3.12 5.10 9.00
N ARG A 255 -2.78 6.34 9.37
CA ARG A 255 -3.36 6.99 10.56
C ARG A 255 -4.86 7.18 10.44
N LEU A 256 -5.35 7.59 9.28
CA LEU A 256 -6.77 7.78 9.04
C LEU A 256 -7.53 6.46 8.92
N ILE A 257 -6.89 5.35 8.53
CA ILE A 257 -7.46 4.00 8.60
C ILE A 257 -7.64 3.56 10.06
N PHE A 258 -6.62 3.79 10.90
CA PHE A 258 -6.68 3.39 12.31
C PHE A 258 -7.74 4.17 13.08
N TYR A 259 -7.64 5.50 13.02
CA TYR A 259 -8.52 6.42 13.72
C TYR A 259 -9.07 7.44 12.72
N PRO A 260 -10.20 7.10 12.06
CA PRO A 260 -10.84 8.00 11.11
C PRO A 260 -11.22 9.30 11.78
N LEU A 261 -10.86 10.41 11.14
CA LEU A 261 -11.38 11.71 11.48
C LEU A 261 -12.52 12.04 10.53
N GLU A 262 -13.60 12.59 11.09
CA GLU A 262 -14.66 13.19 10.28
C GLU A 262 -14.07 14.32 9.43
N ASN A 263 -14.76 14.68 8.34
CA ASN A 263 -14.34 15.72 7.40
C ASN A 263 -14.34 17.10 8.08
N THR A 264 -13.35 17.37 8.92
CA THR A 264 -13.20 18.66 9.58
C THR A 264 -12.90 19.71 8.51
N ASP A 265 -13.39 20.94 8.72
CA ASP A 265 -13.12 22.07 7.82
C ASP A 265 -11.63 22.25 7.53
N LEU A 266 -10.78 21.93 8.51
CA LEU A 266 -9.33 21.99 8.35
C LEU A 266 -8.83 20.95 7.36
N LEU A 267 -9.24 19.69 7.47
CA LEU A 267 -8.80 18.65 6.53
C LEU A 267 -9.34 18.88 5.13
N LEU A 268 -10.58 19.37 4.99
CA LEU A 268 -11.17 19.73 3.69
C LEU A 268 -10.37 20.85 3.00
N LYS A 269 -10.06 21.94 3.72
CA LYS A 269 -9.26 23.04 3.16
C LYS A 269 -7.87 22.60 2.69
N ARG A 270 -7.29 21.62 3.38
CA ARG A 270 -5.97 21.06 3.05
C ARG A 270 -6.05 20.15 1.84
N PHE A 271 -7.11 19.36 1.74
CA PHE A 271 -7.41 18.58 0.55
C PHE A 271 -7.64 19.47 -0.69
N ASP A 272 -8.39 20.57 -0.56
CA ASP A 272 -8.55 21.55 -1.65
C ASP A 272 -7.19 22.13 -2.08
N GLN A 273 -6.25 22.28 -1.15
CA GLN A 273 -4.90 22.77 -1.45
C GLN A 273 -4.06 21.72 -2.19
N LEU A 274 -4.18 20.43 -1.83
CA LEU A 274 -3.58 19.33 -2.59
C LEU A 274 -4.07 19.33 -4.03
N GLN A 275 -5.39 19.44 -4.23
CA GLN A 275 -6.00 19.45 -5.57
C GLN A 275 -5.45 20.58 -6.44
N LYS A 276 -5.32 21.78 -5.89
CA LYS A 276 -4.72 22.91 -6.62
C LYS A 276 -3.29 22.63 -7.09
N PHE A 277 -2.48 21.94 -6.30
CA PHE A 277 -1.12 21.59 -6.71
C PHE A 277 -1.11 20.49 -7.79
N THR A 278 -2.04 19.54 -7.73
CA THR A 278 -2.17 18.54 -8.79
C THR A 278 -2.73 19.13 -10.09
N ASP A 279 -3.62 20.13 -10.01
CA ASP A 279 -4.19 20.83 -11.17
C ASP A 279 -3.14 21.61 -11.95
N VAL A 280 -2.10 22.12 -11.29
CA VAL A 280 -0.96 22.75 -11.97
C VAL A 280 -0.29 21.78 -12.94
N ILE A 281 -0.11 20.51 -12.52
CA ILE A 281 0.54 19.48 -13.33
C ILE A 281 -0.33 19.14 -14.55
N GLN A 282 -1.64 19.00 -14.35
CA GLN A 282 -2.62 18.76 -15.42
C GLN A 282 -2.67 19.92 -16.41
N THR A 283 -2.79 21.16 -15.92
CA THR A 283 -2.86 22.36 -16.76
C THR A 283 -1.56 22.54 -17.56
N ALA A 284 -0.41 22.27 -16.95
CA ALA A 284 0.86 22.33 -17.65
C ALA A 284 0.94 21.29 -18.78
N TRP A 285 0.30 20.13 -18.65
CA TRP A 285 0.27 19.12 -19.71
C TRP A 285 -0.60 19.54 -20.90
N GLU A 286 -1.71 20.23 -20.66
CA GLU A 286 -2.66 20.67 -21.69
C GLU A 286 -2.17 21.84 -22.58
N GLN A 287 -1.14 22.57 -22.15
CA GLN A 287 -0.55 23.72 -22.85
C GLN A 287 0.59 23.33 -23.80
#